data_AF-A0A1G2YGT5-F1
#
_entry.id   AF-A0A1G2YGT5-F1
#
_cell.length_a   1.000
_cell.length_b   1.000
_cell.length_c   1.000
_cell.angle_alpha   90.00
_cell.angle_beta   90.00
_cell.angle_gamma   90.00
#
_symmetry.space_group_name_H-M   'P 1'
#
loop_
_entity.id
_entity.type
_entity.pdbx_description
1 polymer ?
#
loop_
_entity_poly.entity_id
_entity_poly.type
_entity_poly.pdbx_seq_one_letter_code
_entity_poly.pdbx_strand_id
1 'polypeptide(L)'
;MYSIERLNKFLWCVVILMLAAGIFCKYRYKHNRLTIYDLTWQTNDSNGQIDHRWRYFIDPQTHLPRKIEKYNKPDPNTDYILKETLLITYPSDDEIEKLFKAEPLGG
;
A
#
# COMPACT_ATOMS: atom_id res chain seq x y z
N MET A 1 -6.81 -54.60 -5.30
CA MET A 1 -5.63 -53.72 -5.56
C MET A 1 -5.96 -52.36 -6.19
N TYR A 2 -7.19 -52.07 -6.62
CA TYR A 2 -7.56 -50.76 -7.22
C TYR A 2 -7.67 -49.57 -6.24
N SER A 3 -7.85 -49.85 -4.94
CA SER A 3 -8.15 -48.82 -3.94
C SER A 3 -6.91 -47.98 -3.55
N ILE A 4 -5.74 -48.62 -3.47
CA ILE A 4 -4.49 -47.97 -3.01
C ILE A 4 -3.95 -47.00 -4.06
N GLU A 5 -3.99 -47.36 -5.35
CA GLU A 5 -3.55 -46.47 -6.44
C GLU A 5 -4.45 -45.24 -6.58
N ARG A 6 -5.74 -45.41 -6.36
CA ARG A 6 -6.73 -44.33 -6.39
C ARG A 6 -6.51 -43.37 -5.21
N LEU A 7 -6.23 -43.91 -4.03
CA LEU A 7 -5.88 -43.14 -2.83
C LEU A 7 -4.59 -42.34 -3.04
N ASN A 8 -3.57 -42.96 -3.65
CA ASN A 8 -2.29 -42.32 -3.92
C ASN A 8 -2.43 -41.18 -4.95
N LYS A 9 -3.17 -41.37 -6.04
CA LYS A 9 -3.48 -40.29 -7.00
C LYS A 9 -4.23 -39.14 -6.34
N PHE A 10 -5.19 -39.44 -5.46
CA PHE A 10 -5.94 -38.41 -4.75
C PHE A 10 -5.04 -37.60 -3.82
N LEU A 11 -4.14 -38.27 -3.10
CA LEU A 11 -3.16 -37.63 -2.22
C LEU A 11 -2.24 -36.68 -3.01
N TRP A 12 -1.72 -37.11 -4.16
CA TRP A 12 -0.90 -36.29 -5.04
C TRP A 12 -1.65 -35.08 -5.61
N CYS A 13 -2.93 -35.24 -6.00
CA CYS A 13 -3.76 -34.11 -6.43
C CYS A 13 -3.92 -33.06 -5.31
N VAL A 14 -4.15 -33.49 -4.07
CA VAL A 14 -4.27 -32.57 -2.92
C VAL A 14 -2.96 -31.83 -2.68
N VAL A 15 -1.81 -32.52 -2.77
CA VAL A 15 -0.49 -31.91 -2.63
C VAL A 15 -0.24 -30.84 -3.70
N ILE A 16 -0.58 -31.14 -4.97
CA ILE A 16 -0.43 -30.18 -6.08
C ILE A 16 -1.31 -28.95 -5.86
N LEU A 17 -2.56 -29.13 -5.42
CA LEU A 17 -3.47 -28.02 -5.14
C LEU A 17 -2.98 -27.14 -3.98
N MET A 18 -2.44 -27.75 -2.91
CA MET A 18 -1.86 -27.01 -1.79
C MET A 18 -0.64 -26.20 -2.21
N LEU A 19 0.23 -26.76 -3.06
CA LEU A 19 1.39 -26.04 -3.61
C LEU A 19 0.95 -24.90 -4.54
N ALA A 20 -0.02 -25.13 -5.42
CA ALA A 20 -0.57 -24.10 -6.31
C ALA A 20 -1.21 -22.95 -5.53
N ALA A 21 -2.00 -23.26 -4.51
CA ALA A 21 -2.59 -22.28 -3.61
C ALA A 21 -1.52 -21.46 -2.87
N GLY A 22 -0.48 -22.12 -2.34
CA GLY A 22 0.64 -21.45 -1.68
C GLY A 22 1.39 -20.47 -2.61
N ILE A 23 1.66 -20.89 -3.85
CA ILE A 23 2.27 -20.03 -4.88
C ILE A 23 1.37 -18.84 -5.22
N PHE A 24 0.07 -19.10 -5.43
CA PHE A 24 -0.92 -18.06 -5.73
C PHE A 24 -1.05 -17.04 -4.60
N CYS A 25 -1.13 -17.50 -3.34
CA CYS A 25 -1.14 -16.63 -2.16
C CYS A 25 0.12 -15.77 -2.08
N LYS A 26 1.30 -16.35 -2.28
CA LYS A 26 2.58 -15.62 -2.28
C LYS A 26 2.65 -14.58 -3.40
N TYR A 27 2.17 -14.93 -4.59
CA TYR A 27 2.12 -14.02 -5.74
C TYR A 27 1.16 -12.85 -5.48
N ARG A 28 -0.05 -13.12 -4.98
CA ARG A 28 -1.04 -12.11 -4.63
C ARG A 28 -0.55 -11.18 -3.52
N TYR A 29 0.12 -11.71 -2.51
CA TYR A 29 0.73 -10.92 -1.43
C TYR A 29 1.83 -9.98 -1.97
N LYS A 30 2.69 -10.47 -2.86
CA LYS A 30 3.74 -9.66 -3.49
C LYS A 30 3.16 -8.51 -4.32
N HIS A 31 2.06 -8.75 -5.04
CA HIS A 31 1.40 -7.74 -5.87
C HIS A 31 0.65 -6.66 -5.08
N ASN A 32 0.25 -6.94 -3.84
CA ASN A 32 -0.47 -5.98 -3.00
C ASN A 32 0.45 -5.15 -2.08
N ARG A 33 1.78 -5.23 -2.28
CA ARG A 33 2.74 -4.48 -1.46
C ARG A 33 2.95 -3.10 -2.04
N LEU A 34 2.58 -2.07 -1.28
CA LEU A 34 2.84 -0.68 -1.64
C LEU A 34 4.36 -0.41 -1.70
N THR A 35 4.78 0.34 -2.71
CA THR A 35 6.15 0.86 -2.83
C THR A 35 6.31 2.06 -1.93
N ILE A 36 7.39 2.11 -1.15
CA ILE A 36 7.62 3.17 -0.16
C ILE A 36 8.72 4.10 -0.65
N TYR A 37 8.44 5.40 -0.64
CA TYR A 37 9.41 6.46 -0.94
C TYR A 37 9.51 7.43 0.24
N ASP A 38 10.73 7.75 0.66
CA ASP A 38 11.00 8.70 1.72
C ASP A 38 11.58 10.00 1.13
N LEU A 39 10.92 11.12 1.40
CA LEU A 39 11.40 12.48 1.13
C LEU A 39 11.87 13.08 2.45
N THR A 40 13.16 13.41 2.56
CA THR A 40 13.76 14.02 3.75
C THR A 40 14.36 15.37 3.42
N TRP A 41 14.16 16.36 4.29
CA TRP A 41 14.77 17.68 4.16
C TRP A 41 14.93 18.33 5.53
N GLN A 42 15.69 19.41 5.59
CA GLN A 42 15.95 20.14 6.83
C GLN A 42 15.42 21.57 6.71
N THR A 43 14.90 22.12 7.81
CA THR A 43 14.59 23.53 7.92
C THR A 43 15.21 24.11 9.19
N ASN A 44 15.45 25.41 9.21
CA ASN A 44 15.90 26.12 10.40
C ASN A 44 14.74 26.94 10.92
N ASP A 45 14.38 26.74 12.19
CA ASP A 45 13.41 27.56 12.91
C ASP A 45 14.11 28.38 14.01
N SER A 46 13.34 29.13 14.80
CA SER A 46 13.87 29.92 15.92
C SER A 46 14.49 29.07 17.04
N ASN A 47 14.16 27.78 17.09
CA ASN A 47 14.55 26.84 18.14
C ASN A 47 15.68 25.89 17.70
N GLY A 48 16.08 25.92 16.43
CA GLY A 48 17.19 25.15 15.88
C GLY A 48 16.90 24.57 14.50
N GLN A 49 17.61 23.50 14.16
CA GLN A 49 17.41 22.76 12.91
C GLN A 49 16.38 21.65 13.13
N ILE A 50 15.35 21.60 12.30
CA ILE A 50 14.34 20.55 12.29
C ILE A 50 14.54 19.68 11.05
N ASP A 51 14.69 18.37 11.28
CA ASP A 51 14.67 17.38 10.21
C ASP A 51 13.23 16.94 9.92
N HIS A 52 12.85 16.97 8.66
CA HIS A 52 11.54 16.51 8.19
C HIS A 52 11.68 15.22 7.39
N ARG A 53 10.65 14.38 7.48
CA ARG A 53 10.53 13.20 6.62
C ARG A 53 9.07 13.01 6.25
N TRP A 54 8.79 12.92 4.95
CA TRP A 54 7.53 12.42 4.45
C TRP A 54 7.74 11.04 3.84
N ARG A 55 6.86 10.11 4.16
CA ARG A 55 6.86 8.74 3.66
C ARG A 55 5.60 8.51 2.84
N TYR A 56 5.78 8.21 1.56
CA TYR A 56 4.71 7.94 0.61
C TYR A 56 4.59 6.44 0.39
N PHE A 57 3.36 5.93 0.48
CA PHE A 57 3.03 4.54 0.18
C PHE A 57 2.25 4.51 -1.14
N ILE A 58 2.94 4.15 -2.21
CA ILE A 58 2.45 4.20 -3.59
C ILE A 58 1.98 2.81 -4.02
N ASP A 59 0.79 2.75 -4.60
CA ASP A 59 0.29 1.55 -5.27
C ASP A 59 1.09 1.33 -6.58
N PRO A 60 1.82 0.22 -6.72
CA PRO A 60 2.68 0.00 -7.88
C PRO A 60 1.89 -0.22 -9.19
N GLN A 61 0.59 -0.52 -9.11
CA GLN A 61 -0.24 -0.73 -10.31
C GLN A 61 -0.78 0.59 -10.84
N THR A 62 -1.27 1.45 -9.95
CA THR A 62 -1.89 2.74 -10.33
C THR A 62 -0.91 3.91 -10.28
N HIS A 63 0.25 3.74 -9.65
CA HIS A 63 1.22 4.80 -9.31
C HIS A 63 0.63 5.91 -8.42
N LEU A 64 -0.51 5.66 -7.78
CA LEU A 64 -1.18 6.61 -6.91
C LEU A 64 -0.79 6.40 -5.44
N PRO A 65 -0.53 7.47 -4.66
CA PRO A 65 -0.31 7.37 -3.23
C PRO A 65 -1.59 6.95 -2.50
N ARG A 66 -1.52 5.87 -1.72
CA ARG A 66 -2.64 5.40 -0.88
C ARG A 66 -2.55 5.92 0.55
N LYS A 67 -1.33 6.24 1.00
CA LYS A 67 -1.05 6.75 2.33
C LYS A 67 0.17 7.66 2.31
N ILE A 68 0.15 8.70 3.14
CA ILE A 68 1.30 9.58 3.40
C ILE A 68 1.48 9.68 4.91
N GLU A 69 2.69 9.50 5.40
CA GLU A 69 3.06 9.77 6.79
C GLU A 69 4.04 10.93 6.84
N LYS A 70 3.81 11.88 7.73
CA LYS A 70 4.67 13.05 7.92
C LYS A 70 5.31 12.98 9.31
N TYR A 71 6.63 13.12 9.34
CA TYR A 71 7.44 13.07 10.53
C TYR A 71 8.30 14.32 10.66
N ASN A 72 8.54 14.73 11.90
CA ASN A 72 9.55 15.72 12.23
C ASN A 72 10.49 15.17 13.31
N LYS A 73 11.73 15.62 13.30
CA LYS A 73 12.75 15.35 14.29
C LYS A 73 13.35 16.70 14.72
N PRO A 74 12.85 17.27 15.85
CA PRO A 74 13.29 18.59 16.32
C PRO A 74 14.66 18.59 17.00
N ASP A 75 15.08 17.44 17.55
CA ASP A 75 16.39 17.27 18.16
C ASP A 75 17.16 16.18 17.39
N PRO A 76 18.39 16.45 16.90
CA PRO A 76 19.21 15.49 16.18
C PRO A 76 19.50 14.20 16.99
N ASN A 77 19.42 14.24 18.32
CA ASN A 77 19.65 13.10 19.21
C ASN A 77 18.41 12.22 19.44
N THR A 78 17.24 12.64 18.93
CA THR A 78 15.97 11.90 19.06
C THR A 78 15.59 11.19 17.76
N ASP A 79 14.63 10.27 17.85
CA ASP A 79 14.02 9.65 16.67
C ASP A 79 12.98 10.55 16.01
N TYR A 80 12.62 10.21 14.76
CA TYR A 80 11.52 10.87 14.06
C TYR A 80 10.19 10.66 14.78
N ILE A 81 9.47 11.75 15.00
CA ILE A 81 8.15 11.76 15.62
C ILE A 81 7.11 11.87 14.52
N LEU A 82 6.19 10.89 14.43
CA LEU A 82 5.06 10.94 13.52
C LEU A 82 4.14 12.09 13.92
N LYS A 83 3.88 13.01 12.99
CA LYS A 83 3.01 14.17 13.19
C LYS A 83 1.64 13.98 12.57
N GLU A 84 1.59 13.41 11.37
CA GLU A 84 0.36 13.29 10.61
C GLU A 84 0.36 12.02 9.76
N THR A 85 -0.80 11.41 9.61
CA THR A 85 -1.05 10.33 8.64
C THR A 85 -2.24 10.70 7.79
N LEU A 86 -2.06 10.72 6.46
CA LEU A 86 -3.12 10.94 5.49
C LEU A 86 -3.40 9.63 4.77
N LEU A 87 -4.66 9.21 4.78
CA LEU A 87 -5.16 8.12 3.95
C LEU A 87 -5.85 8.72 2.73
N ILE A 88 -5.49 8.26 1.53
CA ILE A 88 -5.97 8.84 0.28
C ILE A 88 -6.89 7.83 -0.40
N THR A 89 -8.14 8.24 -0.56
CA THR A 89 -9.15 7.52 -1.33
C THR A 89 -9.38 8.23 -2.65
N TYR A 90 -9.31 7.48 -3.74
CA TYR A 90 -9.62 7.99 -5.07
C TYR A 90 -11.02 7.56 -5.45
N PRO A 91 -11.86 8.47 -5.97
CA PRO A 91 -13.16 8.10 -6.50
C PRO A 91 -12.99 7.20 -7.73
N SER A 92 -13.97 6.34 -7.98
CA SER A 92 -14.08 5.60 -9.24
C SER A 92 -14.48 6.50 -10.39
N ASP A 93 -14.32 6.04 -11.62
CA ASP A 93 -14.75 6.79 -12.81
C ASP A 93 -16.25 7.14 -12.77
N ASP A 94 -17.09 6.22 -12.29
CA ASP A 94 -18.53 6.45 -12.11
C ASP A 94 -18.83 7.51 -11.04
N GLU A 95 -18.05 7.55 -9.96
CA GLU A 95 -18.17 8.55 -8.91
C GLU A 95 -17.74 9.92 -9.42
N ILE A 96 -16.65 9.97 -10.20
CA ILE A 96 -16.19 11.18 -10.89
C ILE A 96 -17.26 11.69 -11.87
N GLU A 97 -17.83 10.81 -12.69
CA GLU A 97 -18.87 11.18 -13.66
C GLU A 97 -20.11 11.78 -12.96
N LYS A 98 -20.51 11.21 -11.82
CA LYS A 98 -21.61 11.76 -11.01
C LYS A 98 -21.29 13.14 -10.44
N LEU A 99 -20.05 13.38 -9.98
CA LEU A 99 -19.64 14.69 -9.48
C LEU A 99 -19.75 15.77 -10.57
N PHE A 100 -19.29 15.48 -11.79
CA PHE A 100 -19.37 16.42 -12.90
C PHE A 100 -20.78 16.63 -13.46
N LYS A 101 -21.65 15.63 -13.40
CA LYS A 101 -23.06 15.77 -13.82
C LYS A 101 -23.94 16.44 -12.77
N ALA A 102 -23.52 16.45 -11.50
CA ALA A 102 -24.28 17.05 -10.40
C ALA A 102 -24.03 18.55 -10.23
N GLU A 103 -23.01 19.14 -10.87
CA GLU A 103 -22.90 20.59 -11.03
C GLU A 103 -23.69 21.03 -12.27
N PRO A 104 -24.92 21.58 -12.13
CA PRO A 104 -25.39 22.49 -13.16
C PRO A 104 -24.42 23.69 -13.14
N LEU A 105 -23.84 24.00 -14.29
CA LEU A 105 -23.19 25.29 -14.51
C LEU A 105 -24.20 26.39 -14.14
N GLY A 106 -24.10 26.89 -12.92
CA GLY A 106 -24.87 28.03 -12.44
C GLY A 106 -24.23 29.29 -12.98
N GLY A 107 -24.86 29.86 -14.02
CA GLY A 107 -24.50 31.14 -14.64
C GLY A 107 -25.02 31.24 -16.06
#